data_AF-A0A519MZP3-F1
#
_entry.id   AF-A0A519MZP3-F1
#
_cell.length_a   1.000
_cell.length_b   1.000
_cell.length_c   1.000
_cell.angle_alpha   90.00
_cell.angle_beta   90.00
_cell.angle_gamma   90.00
#
_symmetry.space_group_name_H-M   'P 1'
#
loop_
_entity.id
_entity.type
_entity.pdbx_description
1 polymer ?
#
loop_
_entity_poly.entity_id
_entity_poly.type
_entity_poly.pdbx_seq_one_letter_code
_entity_poly.pdbx_strand_id
1 'polypeptide(L)'
;MMKKLLIALAFLPIAGFSQVLTEDFEGGTFPPTGWTVINTNAAQNWAIYTDGPITGDASANVEYDLGAQDEWLISPSFDLTTLPTAFLEFNISLSYYWSVDPEDNYDVFVKVSTDGGQTWSTVWDEESIPEFASYEPFSVSVDLAQYVGNANVKVAFQYIGADGAQLLIDDIVVKEEQTPPPVPPANDNCVGAIALTPGNNFEAAAVEFTNDNATDSAEIPECQESAAADVWFSVVVPASGSITIETDLADGSENEDTVIGVYTGACGSLTSIGCNDDNEDTENLFSKVVLTALTPGATLYVGVWSYAGFFGTTTGAFRVAAYDASLAAPSFDTSKFSYYPNPVKDRLNVEYDSEIADVTVFNLMGQQVLKQQMNANSGQVDVSALASGAYLMKVNAQDSVKTYRIVKQ
;
A
#
# COMPACT_ATOMS: atom_id res chain seq x y z
N MET A 1 -25.02 50.22 17.48
CA MET A 1 -25.37 49.10 18.38
C MET A 1 -24.95 47.81 17.69
N MET A 2 -23.92 47.14 18.21
CA MET A 2 -23.31 45.95 17.62
C MET A 2 -24.27 44.75 17.72
N LYS A 3 -24.58 44.10 16.59
CA LYS A 3 -25.27 42.81 16.58
C LYS A 3 -24.27 41.73 16.99
N LYS A 4 -24.43 41.18 18.20
CA LYS A 4 -23.70 40.00 18.65
C LYS A 4 -24.22 38.79 17.87
N LEU A 5 -23.36 38.19 17.06
CA LEU A 5 -23.58 36.91 16.40
C LEU A 5 -23.40 35.83 17.48
N LEU A 6 -24.48 35.18 17.92
CA LEU A 6 -24.38 33.96 18.73
C LEU A 6 -23.95 32.83 17.80
N ILE A 7 -22.71 32.38 17.95
CA ILE A 7 -22.25 31.11 17.39
C ILE A 7 -22.76 30.02 18.32
N ALA A 8 -23.72 29.23 17.84
CA ALA A 8 -24.11 27.98 18.49
C ALA A 8 -22.97 26.98 18.28
N LEU A 9 -22.17 26.75 19.33
CA LEU A 9 -21.18 25.68 19.35
C LEU A 9 -21.96 24.36 19.40
N ALA A 10 -22.00 23.65 18.26
CA ALA A 10 -22.48 22.29 18.24
C ALA A 10 -21.50 21.45 19.06
N PHE A 11 -21.93 20.96 20.23
CA PHE A 11 -21.25 19.87 20.91
C PHE A 11 -21.32 18.65 19.99
N LEU A 12 -20.24 18.36 19.26
CA LEU A 12 -20.03 17.01 18.78
C LEU A 12 -19.91 16.12 20.03
N PRO A 13 -20.63 14.99 20.11
CA PRO A 13 -20.36 14.02 21.14
C PRO A 13 -18.94 13.50 20.89
N ILE A 14 -18.03 13.78 21.81
CA ILE A 14 -16.79 13.00 21.91
C ILE A 14 -17.28 11.60 22.25
N ALA A 15 -17.14 10.66 21.32
CA ALA A 15 -17.37 9.25 21.60
C ALA A 15 -16.35 8.87 22.68
N GLY A 16 -16.80 8.81 23.94
CA GLY A 16 -15.99 8.28 25.02
C GLY A 16 -15.79 6.80 24.78
N PHE A 17 -14.54 6.36 24.72
CA PHE A 17 -14.19 4.94 24.62
C PHE A 17 -14.67 4.20 25.86
N SER A 18 -15.18 2.98 25.67
CA SER A 18 -15.57 2.13 26.79
C SER A 18 -14.33 1.50 27.40
N GLN A 19 -13.79 2.11 28.45
CA GLN A 19 -12.76 1.51 29.29
C GLN A 19 -13.39 0.52 30.28
N VAL A 20 -12.82 -0.68 30.39
CA VAL A 20 -13.34 -1.76 31.26
C VAL A 20 -12.39 -2.13 32.40
N LEU A 21 -11.11 -1.76 32.29
CA LEU A 21 -10.13 -1.81 33.37
C LEU A 21 -9.19 -0.60 33.28
N THR A 22 -8.85 -0.02 34.43
CA THR A 22 -7.85 1.04 34.58
C THR A 22 -7.09 0.84 35.87
N GLU A 23 -5.77 0.99 35.84
CA GLU A 23 -4.92 1.04 37.01
C GLU A 23 -3.66 1.86 36.70
N ASP A 24 -3.46 2.95 37.44
CA ASP A 24 -2.32 3.86 37.35
C ASP A 24 -1.45 3.83 38.62
N PHE A 25 -1.77 2.99 39.61
CA PHE A 25 -1.05 2.80 40.87
C PHE A 25 -0.93 4.03 41.79
N GLU A 26 -1.54 5.16 41.43
CA GLU A 26 -1.53 6.42 42.17
C GLU A 26 -2.38 6.40 43.47
N GLY A 27 -3.13 5.32 43.70
CA GLY A 27 -4.03 5.17 44.84
C GLY A 27 -3.35 5.01 46.21
N GLY A 28 -2.03 4.81 46.25
CA GLY A 28 -1.24 4.73 47.50
C GLY A 28 -1.45 3.45 48.33
N THR A 29 -2.20 2.46 47.81
CA THR A 29 -2.39 1.14 48.45
C THR A 29 -1.96 0.03 47.51
N PHE A 30 -1.22 -0.96 48.03
CA PHE A 30 -0.76 -2.09 47.23
C PHE A 30 -1.11 -3.46 47.86
N PRO A 31 -1.64 -4.43 47.07
CA PRO A 31 -2.11 -4.25 45.70
C PRO A 31 -3.32 -3.29 45.65
N PRO A 32 -3.58 -2.65 44.50
CA PRO A 32 -4.75 -1.80 44.35
C PRO A 32 -6.05 -2.56 44.62
N THR A 33 -7.15 -1.83 44.87
CA THR A 33 -8.41 -2.47 45.28
C THR A 33 -8.91 -3.45 44.21
N GLY A 34 -9.09 -4.73 44.61
CA GLY A 34 -9.57 -5.79 43.72
C GLY A 34 -8.47 -6.54 42.96
N TRP A 35 -7.24 -6.02 42.96
CA TRP A 35 -6.07 -6.72 42.48
C TRP A 35 -5.58 -7.73 43.51
N THR A 36 -4.94 -8.80 43.05
CA THR A 36 -4.42 -9.88 43.88
C THR A 36 -2.95 -10.13 43.54
N VAL A 37 -2.11 -10.32 44.56
CA VAL A 37 -0.73 -10.74 44.38
C VAL A 37 -0.59 -12.19 44.82
N ILE A 38 0.04 -13.04 43.99
CA ILE A 38 0.50 -14.37 44.40
C ILE A 38 1.99 -14.27 44.68
N ASN A 39 2.35 -14.71 45.88
CA ASN A 39 3.71 -14.65 46.39
C ASN A 39 4.31 -16.05 46.44
N THR A 40 5.41 -16.26 45.73
CA THR A 40 6.28 -17.43 45.93
C THR A 40 7.57 -17.04 46.66
N ASN A 41 8.08 -15.81 46.48
CA ASN A 41 9.17 -15.23 47.27
C ASN A 41 8.67 -14.26 48.37
N ALA A 42 8.80 -14.69 49.63
CA ALA A 42 8.30 -13.95 50.78
C ALA A 42 9.03 -12.63 51.08
N ALA A 43 10.21 -12.42 50.50
CA ALA A 43 11.04 -11.22 50.71
C ALA A 43 10.85 -10.17 49.60
N GLN A 44 10.71 -10.61 48.34
CA GLN A 44 10.60 -9.74 47.18
C GLN A 44 9.46 -10.17 46.27
N ASN A 45 8.51 -9.26 46.03
CA ASN A 45 7.32 -9.47 45.20
C ASN A 45 6.86 -8.13 44.61
N TRP A 46 5.83 -8.17 43.77
CA TRP A 46 5.01 -7.03 43.39
C TRP A 46 4.75 -6.11 44.59
N ALA A 47 5.20 -4.87 44.43
CA ALA A 47 5.05 -3.79 45.39
C ALA A 47 4.79 -2.47 44.66
N ILE A 48 4.39 -1.44 45.41
CA ILE A 48 4.33 -0.08 44.90
C ILE A 48 5.73 0.53 44.91
N TYR A 49 6.09 1.20 43.82
CA TYR A 49 7.37 1.88 43.64
C TYR A 49 7.15 3.37 43.43
N THR A 50 7.90 4.20 44.15
CA THR A 50 7.74 5.66 44.12
C THR A 50 9.07 6.40 43.89
N ASP A 51 10.17 5.68 43.63
CA ASP A 51 11.52 6.26 43.48
C ASP A 51 11.94 6.33 42.01
N GLY A 52 11.14 6.99 41.19
CA GLY A 52 11.28 7.01 39.73
C GLY A 52 10.28 6.07 39.04
N PRO A 53 8.97 6.25 39.28
CA PRO A 53 7.94 5.52 38.55
C PRO A 53 7.99 5.86 37.04
N ILE A 54 7.36 5.03 36.21
CA ILE A 54 7.31 5.23 34.76
C ILE A 54 6.55 6.51 34.42
N THR A 55 5.34 6.67 34.98
CA THR A 55 4.61 7.93 34.96
C THR A 55 4.14 8.29 36.37
N GLY A 56 3.57 9.49 36.55
CA GLY A 56 2.96 9.88 37.82
C GLY A 56 3.89 9.88 39.04
N ASP A 57 3.32 9.54 40.20
CA ASP A 57 4.02 9.42 41.49
C ASP A 57 4.25 7.95 41.90
N ALA A 58 3.64 6.96 41.22
CA ALA A 58 3.78 5.54 41.54
C ALA A 58 3.67 4.57 40.36
N SER A 59 4.43 3.47 40.39
CA SER A 59 4.27 2.30 39.51
C SER A 59 4.19 1.01 40.33
N ALA A 60 3.83 -0.12 39.71
CA ALA A 60 4.03 -1.44 40.32
C ALA A 60 5.40 -1.99 39.93
N ASN A 61 6.11 -2.64 40.86
CA ASN A 61 7.41 -3.21 40.57
C ASN A 61 7.65 -4.58 41.21
N VAL A 62 8.54 -5.37 40.60
CA VAL A 62 9.24 -6.49 41.23
C VAL A 62 10.70 -6.07 41.39
N GLU A 63 11.23 -6.11 42.62
CA GLU A 63 12.64 -5.82 42.86
C GLU A 63 13.54 -7.01 42.53
N TYR A 64 14.81 -6.70 42.22
CA TYR A 64 15.89 -7.68 42.09
C TYR A 64 15.99 -8.57 43.35
N ASP A 65 16.10 -9.88 43.15
CA ASP A 65 16.41 -10.86 44.19
C ASP A 65 17.32 -11.97 43.67
N LEU A 66 18.21 -12.45 44.53
CA LEU A 66 19.08 -13.61 44.24
C LEU A 66 18.34 -14.95 44.34
N GLY A 67 17.18 -14.96 45.03
CA GLY A 67 16.32 -16.13 45.15
C GLY A 67 15.45 -16.33 43.92
N ALA A 68 14.84 -17.52 43.83
CA ALA A 68 13.83 -17.75 42.82
C ALA A 68 12.59 -16.90 43.09
N GLN A 69 12.03 -16.33 42.03
CA GLN A 69 10.83 -15.51 41.99
C GLN A 69 9.86 -16.11 40.97
N ASP A 70 8.59 -16.20 41.34
CA ASP A 70 7.45 -16.55 40.49
C ASP A 70 6.26 -15.74 41.02
N GLU A 71 6.21 -14.49 40.61
CA GLU A 71 5.41 -13.45 41.24
C GLU A 71 4.33 -12.95 40.31
N TRP A 72 3.09 -12.96 40.80
CA TRP A 72 1.93 -12.61 39.97
C TRP A 72 1.23 -11.38 40.51
N LEU A 73 0.93 -10.44 39.62
CA LEU A 73 -0.04 -9.37 39.85
C LEU A 73 -1.27 -9.63 38.97
N ILE A 74 -2.42 -9.86 39.59
CA ILE A 74 -3.65 -10.31 38.94
C ILE A 74 -4.75 -9.27 39.07
N SER A 75 -5.36 -8.91 37.96
CA SER A 75 -6.45 -7.93 37.91
C SER A 75 -7.74 -8.42 38.61
N PRO A 76 -8.64 -7.50 39.02
CA PRO A 76 -10.04 -7.85 39.22
C PRO A 76 -10.63 -8.42 37.92
N SER A 77 -11.76 -9.11 38.03
CA SER A 77 -12.49 -9.55 36.84
C SER A 77 -13.14 -8.37 36.13
N PHE A 78 -13.10 -8.35 34.81
CA PHE A 78 -13.77 -7.37 33.96
C PHE A 78 -14.57 -8.06 32.84
N ASP A 79 -15.50 -7.32 32.23
CA ASP A 79 -16.48 -7.82 31.28
C ASP A 79 -16.15 -7.33 29.85
N LEU A 80 -15.92 -8.27 28.93
CA LEU A 80 -15.69 -8.00 27.51
C LEU A 80 -16.90 -8.39 26.63
N THR A 81 -18.07 -8.66 27.20
CA THR A 81 -19.25 -9.09 26.43
C THR A 81 -19.84 -8.01 25.54
N THR A 82 -19.64 -6.74 25.89
CA THR A 82 -20.23 -5.59 25.20
C THR A 82 -19.27 -4.89 24.25
N LEU A 83 -17.98 -5.24 24.25
CA LEU A 83 -16.98 -4.60 23.41
C LEU A 83 -16.88 -5.34 22.06
N PRO A 84 -16.77 -4.63 20.92
CA PRO A 84 -16.55 -5.26 19.61
C PRO A 84 -15.09 -5.73 19.42
N THR A 85 -14.15 -5.04 20.07
CA THR A 85 -12.70 -5.32 20.13
C THR A 85 -12.21 -4.98 21.53
N ALA A 86 -11.11 -5.57 21.97
CA ALA A 86 -10.52 -5.29 23.27
C ALA A 86 -8.99 -5.39 23.17
N PHE A 87 -8.30 -4.41 23.75
CA PHE A 87 -6.85 -4.39 23.87
C PHE A 87 -6.46 -4.14 25.32
N LEU A 88 -5.35 -4.74 25.74
CA LEU A 88 -4.66 -4.41 26.97
C LEU A 88 -3.46 -3.54 26.61
N GLU A 89 -3.40 -2.35 27.18
CA GLU A 89 -2.25 -1.46 27.12
C GLU A 89 -1.64 -1.30 28.50
N PHE A 90 -0.32 -1.18 28.54
CA PHE A 90 0.43 -0.83 29.76
C PHE A 90 1.82 -0.33 29.38
N ASN A 91 2.45 0.41 30.28
CA ASN A 91 3.85 0.77 30.18
C ASN A 91 4.70 -0.21 31.00
N ILE A 92 5.90 -0.51 30.51
CA ILE A 92 6.86 -1.41 31.15
C ILE A 92 8.26 -0.81 31.12
N SER A 93 9.04 -0.98 32.18
CA SER A 93 10.47 -0.65 32.23
C SER A 93 11.23 -1.80 32.88
N LEU A 94 12.22 -2.32 32.17
CA LEU A 94 12.95 -3.53 32.54
C LEU A 94 14.35 -3.53 31.90
N SER A 95 15.24 -4.46 32.28
CA SER A 95 16.57 -4.53 31.70
C SER A 95 16.69 -5.57 30.59
N TYR A 96 16.81 -5.13 29.33
CA TYR A 96 17.09 -6.01 28.17
C TYR A 96 18.26 -6.97 28.43
N TYR A 97 19.35 -6.47 29.03
CA TYR A 97 20.55 -7.27 29.32
C TYR A 97 20.27 -8.52 30.18
N TRP A 98 19.39 -8.35 31.17
CA TRP A 98 19.07 -9.38 32.17
C TRP A 98 17.81 -10.17 31.86
N SER A 99 16.97 -9.71 30.94
CA SER A 99 15.71 -10.35 30.55
C SER A 99 15.79 -11.09 29.22
N VAL A 100 16.51 -10.54 28.23
CA VAL A 100 16.54 -11.11 26.87
C VAL A 100 17.94 -11.60 26.50
N ASP A 101 18.93 -10.70 26.47
CA ASP A 101 20.27 -11.02 25.98
C ASP A 101 21.32 -10.08 26.59
N PRO A 102 22.46 -10.59 27.08
CA PRO A 102 22.93 -11.98 26.96
C PRO A 102 22.64 -12.89 28.16
N GLU A 103 22.10 -12.38 29.27
CA GLU A 103 22.00 -13.19 30.50
C GLU A 103 20.70 -14.00 30.58
N ASP A 104 19.56 -13.40 30.22
CA ASP A 104 18.23 -14.07 30.25
C ASP A 104 17.95 -14.75 31.61
N ASN A 105 18.02 -13.97 32.68
CA ASN A 105 17.88 -14.44 34.07
C ASN A 105 16.42 -14.40 34.57
N TYR A 106 15.54 -13.68 33.88
CA TYR A 106 14.13 -13.59 34.23
C TYR A 106 13.23 -13.30 33.02
N ASP A 107 12.05 -13.89 33.05
CA ASP A 107 10.99 -13.72 32.08
C ASP A 107 9.84 -12.86 32.65
N VAL A 108 9.17 -12.13 31.76
CA VAL A 108 7.91 -11.44 32.07
C VAL A 108 6.83 -11.92 31.11
N PHE A 109 5.71 -12.37 31.66
CA PHE A 109 4.55 -12.82 30.89
C PHE A 109 3.32 -11.98 31.21
N VAL A 110 2.55 -11.65 30.18
CA VAL A 110 1.14 -11.28 30.35
C VAL A 110 0.27 -12.49 30.06
N LYS A 111 -0.67 -12.76 30.95
CA LYS A 111 -1.59 -13.89 30.85
C LYS A 111 -3.04 -13.45 30.98
N VAL A 112 -3.92 -14.22 30.34
CA VAL A 112 -5.37 -14.00 30.39
C VAL A 112 -6.07 -15.25 30.89
N SER A 113 -7.10 -15.04 31.71
CA SER A 113 -8.01 -16.07 32.21
C SER A 113 -9.44 -15.68 31.87
N THR A 114 -10.27 -16.64 31.43
CA THR A 114 -11.73 -16.46 31.23
C THR A 114 -12.59 -17.23 32.24
N ASP A 115 -11.97 -17.98 33.16
CA ASP A 115 -12.65 -18.85 34.12
C ASP A 115 -12.47 -18.40 35.58
N GLY A 116 -12.16 -17.11 35.78
CA GLY A 116 -11.99 -16.50 37.11
C GLY A 116 -10.62 -16.75 37.76
N GLY A 117 -9.61 -17.16 36.99
CA GLY A 117 -8.23 -17.33 37.42
C GLY A 117 -7.83 -18.78 37.68
N GLN A 118 -8.64 -19.74 37.21
CA GLN A 118 -8.38 -21.18 37.39
C GLN A 118 -7.42 -21.70 36.32
N THR A 119 -7.50 -21.18 35.10
CA THR A 119 -6.56 -21.46 34.01
C THR A 119 -6.09 -20.17 33.34
N TRP A 120 -4.85 -20.18 32.84
CA TRP A 120 -4.18 -19.01 32.30
C TRP A 120 -3.53 -19.32 30.96
N SER A 121 -3.73 -18.44 29.99
CA SER A 121 -3.07 -18.46 28.68
C SER A 121 -2.09 -17.30 28.59
N THR A 122 -0.84 -17.55 28.21
CA THR A 122 0.11 -16.47 27.86
C THR A 122 -0.34 -15.80 26.57
N VAL A 123 -0.36 -14.47 26.57
CA VAL A 123 -0.74 -13.64 25.42
C VAL A 123 0.37 -12.71 24.97
N TRP A 124 1.39 -12.52 25.81
CA TRP A 124 2.57 -11.73 25.53
C TRP A 124 3.70 -12.14 26.47
N ASP A 125 4.93 -12.05 25.99
CA ASP A 125 6.17 -12.19 26.73
C ASP A 125 7.16 -11.11 26.29
N GLU A 126 8.17 -10.87 27.13
CA GLU A 126 9.10 -9.76 26.96
C GLU A 126 10.05 -9.93 25.76
N GLU A 127 10.31 -11.17 25.31
CA GLU A 127 11.09 -11.48 24.09
C GLU A 127 10.50 -10.83 22.83
N SER A 128 9.22 -10.46 22.86
CA SER A 128 8.54 -9.77 21.76
C SER A 128 8.92 -8.29 21.61
N ILE A 129 9.64 -7.70 22.56
CA ILE A 129 10.12 -6.32 22.50
C ILE A 129 11.41 -6.26 21.65
N PRO A 130 11.51 -5.40 20.61
CA PRO A 130 12.75 -5.23 19.85
C PRO A 130 13.89 -4.67 20.71
N GLU A 131 15.15 -4.92 20.34
CA GLU A 131 16.35 -4.51 21.11
C GLU A 131 16.24 -3.05 21.62
N PHE A 132 16.39 -2.87 22.94
CA PHE A 132 16.17 -1.58 23.61
C PHE A 132 17.22 -1.29 24.69
N ALA A 133 17.39 -0.01 25.00
CA ALA A 133 18.24 0.41 26.12
C ALA A 133 17.55 0.06 27.45
N SER A 134 18.26 -0.66 28.34
CA SER A 134 17.71 -1.09 29.62
C SER A 134 17.12 0.06 30.44
N TYR A 135 15.96 -0.20 31.05
CA TYR A 135 15.17 0.69 31.91
C TYR A 135 14.54 1.91 31.23
N GLU A 136 14.58 2.00 29.90
CA GLU A 136 13.74 2.96 29.18
C GLU A 136 12.28 2.45 29.11
N PRO A 137 11.28 3.29 29.42
CA PRO A 137 9.87 2.90 29.32
C PRO A 137 9.47 2.49 27.90
N PHE A 138 8.71 1.40 27.80
CA PHE A 138 8.11 0.90 26.57
C PHE A 138 6.60 0.73 26.75
N SER A 139 5.81 1.10 25.76
CA SER A 139 4.36 0.89 25.76
C SER A 139 4.02 -0.41 25.04
N VAL A 140 3.36 -1.32 25.74
CA VAL A 140 2.91 -2.60 25.20
C VAL A 140 1.42 -2.52 24.88
N SER A 141 1.02 -3.04 23.71
CA SER A 141 -0.38 -3.28 23.36
C SER A 141 -0.58 -4.75 23.00
N VAL A 142 -1.54 -5.39 23.66
CA VAL A 142 -1.88 -6.82 23.50
C VAL A 142 -3.32 -6.95 23.02
N ASP A 143 -3.50 -7.60 21.86
CA ASP A 143 -4.83 -7.89 21.32
C ASP A 143 -5.55 -8.95 22.16
N LEU A 144 -6.73 -8.59 22.68
CA LEU A 144 -7.61 -9.46 23.44
C LEU A 144 -8.86 -9.90 22.66
N ALA A 145 -8.91 -9.72 21.33
CA ALA A 145 -10.05 -10.03 20.48
C ALA A 145 -10.57 -11.47 20.67
N GLN A 146 -9.69 -12.44 20.89
CA GLN A 146 -10.07 -13.83 21.13
C GLN A 146 -10.86 -14.04 22.45
N TYR A 147 -10.78 -13.10 23.38
CA TYR A 147 -11.44 -13.15 24.69
C TYR A 147 -12.71 -12.29 24.74
N VAL A 148 -13.00 -11.51 23.70
CA VAL A 148 -14.26 -10.77 23.54
C VAL A 148 -15.45 -11.74 23.63
N GLY A 149 -16.53 -11.31 24.30
CA GLY A 149 -17.69 -12.17 24.58
C GLY A 149 -17.63 -12.92 25.92
N ASN A 150 -16.55 -12.79 26.69
CA ASN A 150 -16.45 -13.34 28.04
C ASN A 150 -16.71 -12.26 29.11
N ALA A 151 -17.53 -12.59 30.12
CA ALA A 151 -17.90 -11.65 31.19
C ALA A 151 -16.99 -11.68 32.44
N ASN A 152 -16.06 -12.63 32.49
CA ASN A 152 -15.23 -12.91 33.67
C ASN A 152 -13.76 -13.03 33.28
N VAL A 153 -13.27 -12.02 32.57
CA VAL A 153 -11.89 -11.97 32.10
C VAL A 153 -10.99 -11.38 33.18
N LYS A 154 -9.79 -11.94 33.34
CA LYS A 154 -8.71 -11.39 34.16
C LYS A 154 -7.43 -11.33 33.34
N VAL A 155 -6.62 -10.32 33.60
CA VAL A 155 -5.23 -10.24 33.13
C VAL A 155 -4.28 -10.44 34.31
N ALA A 156 -3.12 -11.01 34.06
CA ALA A 156 -2.07 -11.17 35.04
C ALA A 156 -0.71 -10.84 34.44
N PHE A 157 0.14 -10.21 35.24
CA PHE A 157 1.54 -9.98 34.97
C PHE A 157 2.34 -10.94 35.84
N GLN A 158 3.08 -11.85 35.22
CA GLN A 158 3.91 -12.83 35.90
C GLN A 158 5.38 -12.52 35.65
N TYR A 159 6.15 -12.37 36.72
CA TYR A 159 7.60 -12.34 36.69
C TYR A 159 8.12 -13.72 37.13
N ILE A 160 8.99 -14.34 36.34
CA ILE A 160 9.67 -15.59 36.73
C ILE A 160 11.17 -15.38 36.57
N GLY A 161 11.96 -15.63 37.61
CA GLY A 161 13.41 -15.49 37.48
C GLY A 161 14.17 -15.93 38.71
N ALA A 162 15.49 -15.99 38.60
CA ALA A 162 16.39 -16.12 39.73
C ALA A 162 17.66 -15.33 39.40
N ASP A 163 18.09 -14.44 40.31
CA ASP A 163 19.12 -13.44 39.98
C ASP A 163 18.68 -12.51 38.83
N GLY A 164 17.38 -12.21 38.80
CA GLY A 164 16.76 -11.35 37.80
C GLY A 164 16.75 -9.87 38.22
N ALA A 165 16.60 -8.96 37.26
CA ALA A 165 16.63 -7.52 37.49
C ALA A 165 15.25 -6.96 37.90
N GLN A 166 15.22 -5.67 38.26
CA GLN A 166 13.97 -4.98 38.58
C GLN A 166 13.08 -4.85 37.34
N LEU A 167 11.78 -5.08 37.54
CA LEU A 167 10.71 -4.83 36.57
C LEU A 167 9.77 -3.77 37.13
N LEU A 168 9.37 -2.80 36.31
CA LEU A 168 8.27 -1.87 36.59
C LEU A 168 7.17 -2.03 35.52
N ILE A 169 5.91 -1.92 35.93
CA ILE A 169 4.76 -1.73 35.04
C ILE A 169 3.87 -0.59 35.53
N ASP A 170 3.19 0.06 34.60
CA ASP A 170 2.37 1.23 34.88
C ASP A 170 1.25 1.43 33.84
N ASP A 171 0.31 2.34 34.12
CA ASP A 171 -0.75 2.79 33.20
C ASP A 171 -1.52 1.65 32.53
N ILE A 172 -1.97 0.67 33.32
CA ILE A 172 -2.68 -0.50 32.81
C ILE A 172 -4.11 -0.13 32.41
N VAL A 173 -4.44 -0.33 31.14
CA VAL A 173 -5.75 -0.05 30.59
C VAL A 173 -6.25 -1.22 29.75
N VAL A 174 -7.49 -1.66 30.01
CA VAL A 174 -8.23 -2.47 29.04
C VAL A 174 -9.34 -1.62 28.46
N LYS A 175 -9.29 -1.41 27.15
CA LYS A 175 -10.21 -0.53 26.42
C LYS A 175 -10.63 -1.14 25.09
N GLU A 176 -11.75 -0.64 24.58
CA GLU A 176 -12.06 -0.74 23.15
C GLU A 176 -11.08 0.14 22.38
N GLU A 177 -10.35 -0.42 21.41
CA GLU A 177 -9.49 0.34 20.52
C GLU A 177 -10.12 0.48 19.12
N GLN A 178 -9.88 1.63 18.47
CA GLN A 178 -10.28 1.87 17.10
C GLN A 178 -9.43 1.05 16.13
N THR A 179 -10.11 0.27 15.29
CA THR A 179 -9.66 -0.44 14.07
C THR A 179 -8.40 -1.30 14.20
N PRO A 180 -8.41 -2.54 13.67
CA PRO A 180 -7.20 -3.37 13.62
C PRO A 180 -6.03 -2.59 12.96
N PRO A 181 -4.77 -2.98 13.22
CA PRO A 181 -3.61 -2.38 12.58
C PRO A 181 -3.89 -2.19 11.08
N PRO A 182 -3.53 -1.04 10.49
CA PRO A 182 -3.84 -0.79 9.09
C PRO A 182 -3.31 -1.95 8.25
N VAL A 183 -4.22 -2.64 7.56
CA VAL A 183 -3.86 -3.84 6.80
C VAL A 183 -3.06 -3.39 5.58
N PRO A 184 -1.83 -3.91 5.38
CA PRO A 184 -1.06 -3.57 4.20
C PRO A 184 -1.84 -3.94 2.91
N PRO A 185 -1.61 -3.24 1.79
CA PRO A 185 -2.25 -3.55 0.52
C PRO A 185 -2.09 -5.03 0.12
N ALA A 186 -3.04 -5.58 -0.64
CA ALA A 186 -2.97 -6.99 -1.05
C ALA A 186 -1.69 -7.35 -1.84
N ASN A 187 -1.07 -6.34 -2.45
CA ASN A 187 0.16 -6.43 -3.20
C ASN A 187 1.37 -5.80 -2.49
N ASP A 188 1.34 -5.72 -1.16
CA ASP A 188 2.43 -5.23 -0.32
C ASP A 188 3.76 -5.96 -0.57
N ASN A 189 3.71 -7.21 -1.01
CA ASN A 189 4.89 -8.02 -1.31
C ASN A 189 4.84 -8.58 -2.73
N CYS A 190 6.00 -8.88 -3.32
CA CYS A 190 6.13 -9.47 -4.66
C CYS A 190 5.23 -10.70 -4.89
N VAL A 191 5.05 -11.57 -3.88
CA VAL A 191 4.24 -12.79 -3.99
C VAL A 191 2.74 -12.47 -4.21
N GLY A 192 2.30 -11.27 -3.84
CA GLY A 192 0.94 -10.73 -4.05
C GLY A 192 0.82 -9.76 -5.22
N ALA A 193 1.83 -9.66 -6.09
CA ALA A 193 1.88 -8.66 -7.15
C ALA A 193 0.65 -8.65 -8.06
N ILE A 194 0.03 -7.48 -8.23
CA ILE A 194 -1.17 -7.31 -9.07
C ILE A 194 -0.78 -7.20 -10.55
N ALA A 195 -1.48 -7.93 -11.41
CA ALA A 195 -1.20 -7.93 -12.84
C ALA A 195 -1.68 -6.64 -13.54
N LEU A 196 -0.75 -5.90 -14.14
CA LEU A 196 -1.02 -4.81 -15.06
C LEU A 196 -1.26 -5.35 -16.47
N THR A 197 -2.25 -4.79 -17.16
CA THR A 197 -2.53 -5.13 -18.56
C THR A 197 -1.92 -4.07 -19.47
N PRO A 198 -0.94 -4.41 -20.33
CA PRO A 198 -0.35 -3.45 -21.25
C PRO A 198 -1.38 -2.81 -22.19
N GLY A 199 -1.45 -1.48 -22.21
CA GLY A 199 -2.20 -0.71 -23.21
C GLY A 199 -1.28 -0.04 -24.23
N ASN A 200 -1.85 0.78 -25.12
CA ASN A 200 -1.08 1.44 -26.19
C ASN A 200 -0.45 2.78 -25.79
N ASN A 201 -0.90 3.37 -24.68
CA ASN A 201 -0.32 4.56 -24.07
C ASN A 201 -0.68 4.57 -22.58
N PHE A 202 -0.11 5.52 -21.83
CA PHE A 202 -0.36 5.69 -20.40
C PHE A 202 -1.86 5.75 -20.09
N GLU A 203 -2.59 6.71 -20.67
CA GLU A 203 -4.02 6.92 -20.38
C GLU A 203 -4.92 5.72 -20.69
N ALA A 204 -4.57 4.90 -21.67
CA ALA A 204 -5.32 3.70 -22.01
C ALA A 204 -5.06 2.52 -21.06
N ALA A 205 -3.96 2.55 -20.30
CA ALA A 205 -3.50 1.47 -19.43
C ALA A 205 -3.46 1.84 -17.94
N ALA A 206 -3.55 3.13 -17.62
CA ALA A 206 -3.40 3.64 -16.27
C ALA A 206 -4.51 3.13 -15.36
N VAL A 207 -4.08 2.67 -14.19
CA VAL A 207 -4.93 2.24 -13.09
C VAL A 207 -4.48 2.97 -11.82
N GLU A 208 -5.42 3.29 -10.96
CA GLU A 208 -5.15 3.95 -9.67
C GLU A 208 -4.97 2.91 -8.57
N PHE A 209 -3.92 3.07 -7.78
CA PHE A 209 -3.57 2.23 -6.62
C PHE A 209 -3.09 3.12 -5.48
N THR A 210 -2.96 2.57 -4.27
CA THR A 210 -2.38 3.26 -3.11
C THR A 210 -1.33 2.38 -2.44
N ASN A 211 -0.30 3.02 -1.89
CA ASN A 211 0.65 2.41 -0.97
C ASN A 211 0.40 2.83 0.49
N ASP A 212 -0.79 3.35 0.81
CA ASP A 212 -1.20 3.57 2.20
C ASP A 212 -1.05 2.27 3.00
N ASN A 213 -0.35 2.36 4.13
CA ASN A 213 -0.06 1.25 5.04
C ASN A 213 0.83 0.13 4.46
N ALA A 214 1.45 0.36 3.29
CA ALA A 214 2.42 -0.58 2.78
C ALA A 214 3.65 -0.66 3.70
N THR A 215 4.23 -1.84 3.79
CA THR A 215 5.47 -2.11 4.50
C THR A 215 6.65 -2.12 3.53
N ASP A 216 7.88 -2.03 4.07
CA ASP A 216 9.08 -2.10 3.24
C ASP A 216 9.44 -3.57 2.95
N SER A 217 9.51 -3.94 1.67
CA SER A 217 10.13 -5.20 1.26
C SER A 217 11.66 -5.16 1.43
N ALA A 218 12.27 -6.35 1.46
CA ALA A 218 13.73 -6.46 1.52
C ALA A 218 14.44 -5.95 0.25
N GLU A 219 13.73 -5.94 -0.88
CA GLU A 219 14.22 -5.37 -2.13
C GLU A 219 14.16 -3.84 -2.11
N ILE A 220 15.30 -3.20 -2.34
CA ILE A 220 15.42 -1.75 -2.54
C ILE A 220 15.87 -1.48 -4.00
N PRO A 221 15.22 -0.56 -4.74
CA PRO A 221 15.61 -0.21 -6.11
C PRO A 221 17.00 0.45 -6.15
N GLU A 222 17.84 0.03 -7.10
CA GLU A 222 19.26 0.44 -7.15
C GLU A 222 19.51 1.93 -7.44
N CYS A 223 18.50 2.64 -7.93
CA CYS A 223 18.57 4.08 -8.21
C CYS A 223 18.16 4.95 -7.03
N GLN A 224 17.56 4.40 -5.97
CA GLN A 224 17.10 5.19 -4.83
C GLN A 224 17.11 4.35 -3.56
N GLU A 225 18.10 4.61 -2.69
CA GLU A 225 18.26 3.89 -1.42
C GLU A 225 17.23 4.32 -0.35
N SER A 226 16.62 5.49 -0.51
CA SER A 226 15.56 6.00 0.37
C SER A 226 14.16 5.66 -0.13
N ALA A 227 13.99 4.58 -0.89
CA ALA A 227 12.68 4.11 -1.33
C ALA A 227 11.97 3.36 -0.19
N ALA A 228 10.70 3.67 0.07
CA ALA A 228 9.91 3.07 1.16
C ALA A 228 8.44 2.84 0.76
N ALA A 229 7.73 2.04 1.55
CA ALA A 229 6.31 1.69 1.40
C ALA A 229 5.99 1.16 0.00
N ASP A 230 6.59 0.02 -0.37
CA ASP A 230 6.37 -0.55 -1.68
C ASP A 230 5.08 -1.34 -1.84
N VAL A 231 4.58 -1.27 -3.06
CA VAL A 231 3.58 -2.20 -3.57
C VAL A 231 4.04 -2.77 -4.90
N TRP A 232 3.64 -4.01 -5.15
CA TRP A 232 4.14 -4.82 -6.26
C TRP A 232 3.09 -5.04 -7.34
N PHE A 233 3.58 -5.04 -8.57
CA PHE A 233 2.81 -5.37 -9.76
C PHE A 233 3.56 -6.39 -10.61
N SER A 234 2.83 -7.05 -11.50
CA SER A 234 3.41 -7.91 -12.52
C SER A 234 2.91 -7.51 -13.90
N VAL A 235 3.72 -7.72 -14.93
CA VAL A 235 3.34 -7.43 -16.31
C VAL A 235 3.93 -8.46 -17.25
N VAL A 236 3.16 -8.85 -18.27
CA VAL A 236 3.63 -9.75 -19.33
C VAL A 236 4.14 -8.93 -20.50
N VAL A 237 5.38 -9.20 -20.93
CA VAL A 237 6.04 -8.50 -22.03
C VAL A 237 5.26 -8.67 -23.34
N PRO A 238 4.87 -7.57 -24.02
CA PRO A 238 4.21 -7.60 -25.32
C PRO A 238 5.00 -8.33 -26.41
N ALA A 239 4.31 -8.67 -27.51
CA ALA A 239 4.91 -9.36 -28.66
C ALA A 239 6.09 -8.61 -29.31
N SER A 240 6.16 -7.29 -29.13
CA SER A 240 7.23 -6.42 -29.60
C SER A 240 8.57 -6.65 -28.89
N GLY A 241 8.55 -7.22 -27.67
CA GLY A 241 9.71 -7.27 -26.79
C GLY A 241 10.03 -5.93 -26.10
N SER A 242 9.07 -4.99 -26.07
CA SER A 242 9.22 -3.69 -25.43
C SER A 242 8.07 -3.42 -24.46
N ILE A 243 8.37 -2.69 -23.38
CA ILE A 243 7.37 -2.21 -22.43
C ILE A 243 7.86 -0.92 -21.78
N THR A 244 6.95 0.04 -21.60
CA THR A 244 7.15 1.20 -20.74
C THR A 244 6.30 1.01 -19.49
N ILE A 245 6.88 1.29 -18.33
CA ILE A 245 6.18 1.33 -17.04
C ILE A 245 6.35 2.75 -16.50
N GLU A 246 5.26 3.37 -16.10
CA GLU A 246 5.25 4.76 -15.68
C GLU A 246 4.24 4.95 -14.55
N THR A 247 4.55 5.86 -13.63
CA THR A 247 3.65 6.35 -12.60
C THR A 247 3.28 7.81 -12.86
N ASP A 248 2.16 8.25 -12.29
CA ASP A 248 1.72 9.65 -12.33
C ASP A 248 0.83 9.95 -11.12
N LEU A 249 0.55 11.22 -10.90
CA LEU A 249 -0.29 11.70 -9.81
C LEU A 249 -1.72 11.13 -9.93
N ALA A 250 -2.24 10.58 -8.83
CA ALA A 250 -3.67 10.33 -8.69
C ALA A 250 -4.40 11.58 -8.21
N ASP A 251 -5.62 11.80 -8.72
CA ASP A 251 -6.39 13.00 -8.41
C ASP A 251 -6.65 13.14 -6.90
N GLY A 252 -6.08 14.19 -6.29
CA GLY A 252 -6.27 14.49 -4.88
C GLY A 252 -5.38 13.70 -3.92
N SER A 253 -4.37 12.99 -4.43
CA SER A 253 -3.36 12.34 -3.61
C SER A 253 -2.29 13.32 -3.12
N GLU A 254 -1.70 13.00 -1.96
CA GLU A 254 -0.52 13.68 -1.41
C GLU A 254 0.80 12.95 -1.79
N ASN A 255 0.71 11.75 -2.36
CA ASN A 255 1.87 11.02 -2.88
C ASN A 255 2.30 11.64 -4.22
N GLU A 256 3.29 12.52 -4.15
CA GLU A 256 3.79 13.30 -5.29
C GLU A 256 5.12 12.77 -5.84
N ASP A 257 5.70 11.73 -5.23
CA ASP A 257 7.08 11.29 -5.46
C ASP A 257 7.21 9.76 -5.35
N THR A 258 7.40 9.09 -6.49
CA THR A 258 7.45 7.62 -6.57
C THR A 258 8.81 7.15 -7.04
N VAL A 259 9.16 5.91 -6.69
CA VAL A 259 10.30 5.18 -7.26
C VAL A 259 9.80 3.89 -7.91
N ILE A 260 10.24 3.57 -9.12
CA ILE A 260 9.96 2.29 -9.78
C ILE A 260 11.22 1.45 -9.89
N GLY A 261 11.11 0.17 -9.54
CA GLY A 261 12.08 -0.89 -9.85
C GLY A 261 11.43 -2.00 -10.67
N VAL A 262 12.11 -2.49 -11.71
CA VAL A 262 11.62 -3.55 -12.60
C VAL A 262 12.58 -4.74 -12.58
N TYR A 263 12.01 -5.93 -12.39
CA TYR A 263 12.75 -7.14 -12.08
C TYR A 263 12.33 -8.34 -12.93
N THR A 264 13.27 -9.26 -13.12
CA THR A 264 13.04 -10.61 -13.63
C THR A 264 13.33 -11.66 -12.56
N GLY A 265 12.94 -12.90 -12.79
CA GLY A 265 13.17 -14.01 -11.86
C GLY A 265 11.91 -14.40 -11.10
N ALA A 266 12.08 -14.76 -9.83
CA ALA A 266 10.99 -15.10 -8.92
C ALA A 266 11.15 -14.32 -7.62
N CYS A 267 10.05 -14.05 -6.92
CA CYS A 267 10.07 -13.37 -5.62
C CYS A 267 11.04 -14.09 -4.66
N GLY A 268 11.87 -13.31 -3.95
CA GLY A 268 12.97 -13.81 -3.11
C GLY A 268 14.28 -14.13 -3.85
N SER A 269 14.32 -14.00 -5.17
CA SER A 269 15.52 -14.13 -6.01
C SER A 269 15.39 -13.27 -7.28
N LEU A 270 14.93 -12.03 -7.12
CA LEU A 270 14.73 -11.09 -8.21
C LEU A 270 16.05 -10.54 -8.75
N THR A 271 16.07 -10.16 -10.03
CA THR A 271 17.19 -9.48 -10.68
C THR A 271 16.70 -8.18 -11.30
N SER A 272 17.23 -7.04 -10.86
CA SER A 272 16.92 -5.71 -11.42
C SER A 272 17.30 -5.67 -12.90
N ILE A 273 16.40 -5.13 -13.72
CA ILE A 273 16.63 -4.88 -15.15
C ILE A 273 16.38 -3.42 -15.54
N GLY A 274 16.01 -2.58 -14.57
CA GLY A 274 15.80 -1.16 -14.75
C GLY A 274 15.08 -0.56 -13.56
N CYS A 275 15.36 0.70 -13.27
CA CYS A 275 14.67 1.45 -12.25
C CYS A 275 14.73 2.95 -12.58
N ASN A 276 13.85 3.73 -11.98
CA ASN A 276 13.83 5.18 -12.10
C ASN A 276 13.14 5.79 -10.87
N ASP A 277 13.60 6.97 -10.49
CA ASP A 277 13.04 7.78 -9.41
C ASP A 277 12.21 8.90 -10.05
N ASP A 278 12.90 9.82 -10.73
CA ASP A 278 12.28 10.93 -11.45
C ASP A 278 12.22 10.74 -12.97
N ASN A 279 11.05 11.01 -13.55
CA ASN A 279 10.80 11.02 -14.98
C ASN A 279 11.26 12.35 -15.58
N GLU A 280 12.44 12.31 -16.19
CA GLU A 280 13.08 13.45 -16.84
C GLU A 280 12.25 14.07 -17.99
N ASP A 281 11.30 13.33 -18.59
CA ASP A 281 10.49 13.84 -19.70
C ASP A 281 9.48 14.91 -19.26
N THR A 282 9.05 14.86 -18.00
CA THR A 282 7.93 15.65 -17.47
C THR A 282 8.31 16.60 -16.34
N GLU A 283 9.57 16.56 -15.87
CA GLU A 283 10.08 17.36 -14.75
C GLU A 283 9.20 17.20 -13.49
N ASN A 284 8.56 16.04 -13.34
CA ASN A 284 7.81 15.62 -12.17
C ASN A 284 8.61 14.57 -11.40
N LEU A 285 8.21 14.31 -10.15
CA LEU A 285 8.89 13.35 -9.26
C LEU A 285 8.28 11.94 -9.38
N PHE A 286 7.60 11.67 -10.50
CA PHE A 286 7.06 10.33 -10.77
C PHE A 286 8.03 9.58 -11.66
N SER A 287 7.97 8.25 -11.66
CA SER A 287 8.98 7.46 -12.36
C SER A 287 8.52 6.94 -13.71
N LYS A 288 9.49 6.71 -14.60
CA LYS A 288 9.28 6.06 -15.89
C LYS A 288 10.47 5.18 -16.26
N VAL A 289 10.18 3.92 -16.57
CA VAL A 289 11.16 2.94 -17.04
C VAL A 289 10.76 2.44 -18.42
N VAL A 290 11.66 2.56 -19.40
CA VAL A 290 11.47 2.07 -20.77
C VAL A 290 12.43 0.92 -21.03
N LEU A 291 11.88 -0.26 -21.32
CA LEU A 291 12.65 -1.48 -21.57
C LEU A 291 12.39 -2.00 -22.97
N THR A 292 13.44 -2.50 -23.61
CA THR A 292 13.41 -3.06 -24.97
C THR A 292 14.22 -4.34 -25.04
N ALA A 293 14.11 -5.08 -26.15
CA ALA A 293 14.80 -6.36 -26.36
C ALA A 293 14.51 -7.41 -25.27
N LEU A 294 13.33 -7.33 -24.67
CA LEU A 294 12.83 -8.30 -23.71
C LEU A 294 12.28 -9.53 -24.43
N THR A 295 12.20 -10.65 -23.71
CA THR A 295 11.60 -11.89 -24.24
C THR A 295 10.07 -11.76 -24.24
N PRO A 296 9.38 -11.80 -25.39
CA PRO A 296 7.93 -11.74 -25.44
C PRO A 296 7.25 -12.83 -24.60
N GLY A 297 6.20 -12.47 -23.86
CA GLY A 297 5.48 -13.39 -23.00
C GLY A 297 6.17 -13.69 -21.65
N ALA A 298 7.37 -13.16 -21.40
CA ALA A 298 7.97 -13.22 -20.08
C ALA A 298 7.20 -12.36 -19.08
N THR A 299 7.17 -12.76 -17.81
CA THR A 299 6.62 -11.96 -16.71
C THR A 299 7.73 -11.14 -16.08
N LEU A 300 7.47 -9.85 -15.92
CA LEU A 300 8.27 -8.93 -15.10
C LEU A 300 7.53 -8.66 -13.78
N TYR A 301 8.30 -8.38 -12.73
CA TYR A 301 7.79 -7.84 -11.47
C TYR A 301 8.20 -6.37 -11.38
N VAL A 302 7.30 -5.54 -10.86
CA VAL A 302 7.46 -4.09 -10.76
C VAL A 302 7.19 -3.72 -9.31
N GLY A 303 8.19 -3.21 -8.61
CA GLY A 303 7.98 -2.55 -7.32
C GLY A 303 7.77 -1.06 -7.55
N VAL A 304 6.83 -0.48 -6.81
CA VAL A 304 6.58 0.97 -6.77
C VAL A 304 6.63 1.42 -5.32
N TRP A 305 7.62 2.24 -4.98
CA TRP A 305 7.82 2.85 -3.67
C TRP A 305 7.40 4.32 -3.71
N SER A 306 7.26 4.93 -2.53
CA SER A 306 7.37 6.37 -2.35
C SER A 306 8.80 6.75 -1.97
N TYR A 307 9.23 7.94 -2.38
CA TYR A 307 10.51 8.49 -1.90
C TYR A 307 10.39 8.91 -0.42
N ALA A 308 11.33 8.45 0.40
CA ALA A 308 11.45 8.81 1.81
C ALA A 308 12.43 9.98 1.99
N GLY A 309 11.87 11.19 2.12
CA GLY A 309 12.64 12.39 2.35
C GLY A 309 13.02 12.61 3.82
N PHE A 310 13.67 13.74 4.11
CA PHE A 310 14.06 14.12 5.47
C PHE A 310 12.88 14.22 6.47
N PHE A 311 11.67 14.48 5.97
CA PHE A 311 10.47 14.61 6.79
C PHE A 311 9.65 13.31 6.89
N GLY A 312 10.21 12.19 6.42
CA GLY A 312 9.55 10.90 6.33
C GLY A 312 9.02 10.61 4.92
N THR A 313 8.20 9.58 4.83
CA THR A 313 7.61 9.08 3.59
C THR A 313 6.18 9.58 3.46
N THR A 314 5.84 10.17 2.31
CA THR A 314 4.45 10.51 1.98
C THR A 314 3.85 9.39 1.14
N THR A 315 3.01 8.57 1.77
CA THR A 315 2.25 7.52 1.07
C THR A 315 0.91 8.06 0.57
N GLY A 316 0.26 7.33 -0.32
CA GLY A 316 -1.03 7.69 -0.86
C GLY A 316 -1.29 7.09 -2.23
N ALA A 317 -2.38 7.53 -2.85
CA ALA A 317 -2.77 7.05 -4.17
C ALA A 317 -1.82 7.53 -5.29
N PHE A 318 -1.63 6.72 -6.31
CA PHE A 318 -0.90 7.05 -7.52
C PHE A 318 -1.51 6.29 -8.70
N ARG A 319 -1.26 6.78 -9.91
CA ARG A 319 -1.57 6.06 -11.15
C ARG A 319 -0.35 5.27 -11.57
N VAL A 320 -0.56 4.05 -12.04
CA VAL A 320 0.49 3.23 -12.66
C VAL A 320 -0.01 2.64 -13.96
N ALA A 321 0.85 2.62 -14.97
CA ALA A 321 0.55 2.07 -16.28
C ALA A 321 1.71 1.25 -16.80
N ALA A 322 1.39 0.14 -17.46
CA ALA A 322 2.31 -0.52 -18.37
C ALA A 322 1.78 -0.34 -19.79
N TYR A 323 2.61 0.10 -20.74
CA TYR A 323 2.16 0.34 -22.10
C TYR A 323 3.26 0.15 -23.14
N ASP A 324 2.83 -0.09 -24.38
CA ASP A 324 3.69 -0.15 -25.55
C ASP A 324 2.95 0.48 -26.73
N ALA A 325 3.53 1.53 -27.31
CA ALA A 325 2.95 2.23 -28.45
C ALA A 325 2.67 1.32 -29.65
N SER A 326 3.37 0.18 -29.78
CA SER A 326 3.14 -0.81 -30.84
C SER A 326 1.79 -1.53 -30.71
N LEU A 327 1.16 -1.49 -29.52
CA LEU A 327 -0.19 -2.02 -29.29
C LEU A 327 -1.28 -1.08 -29.82
N ALA A 328 -0.93 0.13 -30.26
CA ALA A 328 -1.88 1.02 -30.90
C ALA A 328 -2.39 0.42 -32.22
N ALA A 329 -3.69 0.50 -32.45
CA ALA A 329 -4.23 0.25 -33.77
C ALA A 329 -3.61 1.25 -34.78
N PRO A 330 -3.20 0.82 -35.97
CA PRO A 330 -2.67 1.72 -36.99
C PRO A 330 -3.67 2.84 -37.28
N SER A 331 -3.23 4.09 -37.12
CA SER A 331 -4.08 5.26 -37.36
C SER A 331 -3.82 5.86 -38.74
N PHE A 332 -4.89 6.28 -39.42
CA PHE A 332 -4.78 6.94 -40.73
C PHE A 332 -4.47 8.42 -40.52
N ASP A 333 -3.23 8.86 -40.82
CA ASP A 333 -2.82 10.25 -40.69
C ASP A 333 -3.35 11.08 -41.88
N THR A 334 -4.46 11.77 -41.66
CA THR A 334 -5.10 12.56 -42.71
C THR A 334 -4.26 13.73 -43.22
N SER A 335 -3.26 14.20 -42.46
CA SER A 335 -2.39 15.31 -42.87
C SER A 335 -1.41 14.92 -43.97
N LYS A 336 -1.13 13.62 -44.07
CA LYS A 336 -0.19 13.03 -45.03
C LYS A 336 -0.88 12.40 -46.23
N PHE A 337 -2.21 12.37 -46.24
CA PHE A 337 -3.00 11.92 -47.38
C PHE A 337 -3.46 13.11 -48.23
N SER A 338 -3.19 13.05 -49.53
CA SER A 338 -3.69 14.04 -50.48
C SER A 338 -4.39 13.36 -51.66
N TYR A 339 -5.39 14.06 -52.22
CA TYR A 339 -6.12 13.59 -53.40
C TYR A 339 -6.52 14.77 -54.28
N TYR A 340 -6.22 14.70 -55.57
CA TYR A 340 -6.41 15.82 -56.49
C TYR A 340 -6.45 15.39 -57.96
N PRO A 341 -7.11 16.17 -58.85
CA PRO A 341 -7.97 17.29 -58.52
C PRO A 341 -9.31 16.82 -57.94
N ASN A 342 -9.92 17.62 -57.07
CA ASN A 342 -11.31 17.45 -56.65
C ASN A 342 -11.99 18.84 -56.71
N PRO A 343 -12.93 19.10 -57.63
CA PRO A 343 -13.61 18.16 -58.54
C PRO A 343 -12.72 17.50 -59.60
N VAL A 344 -13.03 16.25 -59.97
CA VAL A 344 -12.28 15.41 -60.91
C VAL A 344 -13.06 15.18 -62.22
N LYS A 345 -12.36 15.16 -63.37
CA LYS A 345 -12.93 14.76 -64.67
C LYS A 345 -12.69 13.28 -64.95
N ASP A 346 -11.45 12.88 -65.18
CA ASP A 346 -11.15 11.50 -65.62
C ASP A 346 -10.27 10.73 -64.64
N ARG A 347 -9.25 11.38 -64.06
CA ARG A 347 -8.25 10.72 -63.21
C ARG A 347 -8.05 11.49 -61.91
N LEU A 348 -8.20 10.78 -60.80
CA LEU A 348 -7.93 11.29 -59.45
C LEU A 348 -6.59 10.74 -58.99
N ASN A 349 -5.61 11.62 -58.72
CA ASN A 349 -4.39 11.22 -58.02
C ASN A 349 -4.68 11.06 -56.53
N VAL A 350 -4.11 10.03 -55.92
CA VAL A 350 -4.06 9.84 -54.48
C VAL A 350 -2.62 9.61 -54.07
N GLU A 351 -2.21 10.20 -52.96
CA GLU A 351 -0.86 10.10 -52.41
C GLU A 351 -0.96 9.97 -50.88
N TYR A 352 -0.16 9.07 -50.32
CA TYR A 352 -0.02 8.85 -48.88
C TYR A 352 1.46 8.60 -48.54
N ASP A 353 1.85 8.82 -47.28
CA ASP A 353 3.22 8.52 -46.83
C ASP A 353 3.47 7.02 -46.65
N SER A 354 2.40 6.22 -46.58
CA SER A 354 2.42 4.76 -46.42
C SER A 354 1.72 4.07 -47.59
N GLU A 355 1.87 2.74 -47.68
CA GLU A 355 1.28 1.95 -48.77
C GLU A 355 -0.26 2.00 -48.75
N ILE A 356 -0.85 2.38 -49.89
CA ILE A 356 -2.29 2.27 -50.13
C ILE A 356 -2.53 0.90 -50.75
N ALA A 357 -3.23 0.02 -50.03
CA ALA A 357 -3.60 -1.31 -50.53
C ALA A 357 -4.63 -1.18 -51.66
N ASP A 358 -5.72 -0.44 -51.41
CA ASP A 358 -6.76 -0.21 -52.40
C ASP A 358 -7.56 1.09 -52.19
N VAL A 359 -8.13 1.58 -53.29
CA VAL A 359 -9.11 2.64 -53.30
C VAL A 359 -10.43 2.10 -53.84
N THR A 360 -11.49 2.25 -53.06
CA THR A 360 -12.84 1.84 -53.41
C THR A 360 -13.76 3.07 -53.46
N VAL A 361 -14.51 3.25 -54.54
CA VAL A 361 -15.47 4.35 -54.70
C VAL A 361 -16.89 3.82 -54.60
N PHE A 362 -17.70 4.51 -53.81
CA PHE A 362 -19.11 4.22 -53.58
C PHE A 362 -19.98 5.38 -54.05
N ASN A 363 -21.17 5.08 -54.56
CA ASN A 363 -22.21 6.09 -54.75
C ASN A 363 -22.84 6.48 -53.40
N LEU A 364 -23.71 7.50 -53.40
CA LEU A 364 -24.38 7.97 -52.17
C LEU A 364 -25.37 6.96 -51.56
N MET A 365 -25.72 5.89 -52.28
CA MET A 365 -26.53 4.78 -51.79
C MET A 365 -25.67 3.68 -51.14
N GLY A 366 -24.35 3.87 -51.05
CA GLY A 366 -23.41 2.90 -50.49
C GLY A 366 -23.05 1.75 -51.42
N GLN A 367 -23.44 1.79 -52.70
CA GLN A 367 -23.07 0.77 -53.68
C GLN A 367 -21.66 1.01 -54.17
N GLN A 368 -20.82 -0.03 -54.17
CA GLN A 368 -19.48 0.01 -54.76
C GLN A 368 -19.61 0.17 -56.28
N VAL A 369 -19.06 1.26 -56.81
CA VAL A 369 -19.06 1.54 -58.26
C VAL A 369 -17.69 1.36 -58.89
N LEU A 370 -16.62 1.41 -58.09
CA LEU A 370 -15.24 1.18 -58.53
C LEU A 370 -14.40 0.62 -57.38
N LYS A 371 -13.47 -0.28 -57.69
CA LYS A 371 -12.41 -0.72 -56.78
C LYS A 371 -11.12 -0.85 -57.57
N GLN A 372 -10.05 -0.27 -57.07
CA GLN A 372 -8.73 -0.30 -57.68
C GLN A 372 -7.69 -0.70 -56.64
N GLN A 373 -6.95 -1.77 -56.91
CA GLN A 373 -5.75 -2.14 -56.15
C GLN A 373 -4.63 -1.15 -56.48
N MET A 374 -3.84 -0.78 -55.48
CA MET A 374 -2.68 0.11 -55.66
C MET A 374 -1.39 -0.58 -55.23
N ASN A 375 -1.31 -1.05 -53.98
CA ASN A 375 -0.09 -1.57 -53.37
C ASN A 375 1.11 -0.62 -53.57
N ALA A 376 0.85 0.67 -53.39
CA ALA A 376 1.80 1.75 -53.62
C ALA A 376 1.43 2.98 -52.79
N ASN A 377 2.40 3.85 -52.51
CA ASN A 377 2.20 5.09 -51.75
C ASN A 377 1.47 6.17 -52.58
N SER A 378 1.41 6.02 -53.90
CA SER A 378 0.67 6.90 -54.78
C SER A 378 0.09 6.16 -55.97
N GLY A 379 -0.97 6.72 -56.55
CA GLY A 379 -1.63 6.13 -57.70
C GLY A 379 -2.67 7.03 -58.33
N GLN A 380 -3.17 6.62 -59.50
CA GLN A 380 -4.25 7.28 -60.21
C GLN A 380 -5.48 6.39 -60.27
N VAL A 381 -6.62 6.89 -59.80
CA VAL A 381 -7.93 6.25 -59.92
C VAL A 381 -8.64 6.78 -61.16
N ASP A 382 -8.93 5.90 -62.12
CA ASP A 382 -9.67 6.25 -63.34
C ASP A 382 -11.17 6.27 -63.06
N VAL A 383 -11.76 7.47 -62.99
CA VAL A 383 -13.18 7.70 -62.73
C VAL A 383 -13.95 8.12 -63.99
N SER A 384 -13.35 8.01 -65.17
CA SER A 384 -13.94 8.46 -66.44
C SER A 384 -15.28 7.77 -66.77
N ALA A 385 -15.45 6.52 -66.34
CA ALA A 385 -16.67 5.75 -66.53
C ALA A 385 -17.83 6.14 -65.58
N LEU A 386 -17.57 6.97 -64.56
CA LEU A 386 -18.58 7.39 -63.59
C LEU A 386 -19.39 8.59 -64.11
N ALA A 387 -20.68 8.61 -63.83
CA ALA A 387 -21.53 9.76 -64.13
C ALA A 387 -21.17 10.97 -63.23
N SER A 388 -21.41 12.19 -63.73
CA SER A 388 -21.21 13.42 -62.94
C SER A 388 -22.03 13.40 -61.66
N GLY A 389 -21.41 13.70 -60.52
CA GLY A 389 -22.05 13.60 -59.21
C GLY A 389 -21.06 13.50 -58.04
N ALA A 390 -21.60 13.42 -56.82
CA ALA A 390 -20.79 13.21 -55.62
C ALA A 390 -20.66 11.72 -55.29
N TYR A 391 -19.47 11.31 -54.85
CA TYR A 391 -19.13 9.94 -54.47
C TYR A 391 -18.35 9.92 -53.15
N LEU A 392 -18.32 8.76 -52.50
CA LEU A 392 -17.46 8.48 -51.35
C LEU A 392 -16.31 7.60 -51.78
N MET A 393 -15.08 8.08 -51.59
CA MET A 393 -13.85 7.33 -51.81
C MET A 393 -13.36 6.77 -50.48
N LYS A 394 -13.34 5.46 -50.34
CA LYS A 394 -12.72 4.74 -49.24
C LYS A 394 -11.28 4.40 -49.63
N VAL A 395 -10.33 4.81 -48.80
CA VAL A 395 -8.91 4.53 -48.95
C VAL A 395 -8.53 3.52 -47.88
N ASN A 396 -7.93 2.41 -48.29
CA ASN A 396 -7.45 1.36 -47.42
C ASN A 396 -5.93 1.35 -47.44
N ALA A 397 -5.30 1.70 -46.32
CA ALA A 397 -3.85 1.74 -46.16
C ALA A 397 -3.47 0.71 -45.08
N GLN A 398 -3.09 -0.48 -45.53
CA GLN A 398 -2.80 -1.71 -44.77
C GLN A 398 -3.85 -2.01 -43.68
N ASP A 399 -3.70 -1.44 -42.49
CA ASP A 399 -4.53 -1.70 -41.31
C ASP A 399 -5.44 -0.52 -40.93
N SER A 400 -5.46 0.55 -41.73
CA SER A 400 -6.23 1.76 -41.48
C SER A 400 -7.11 2.14 -42.67
N VAL A 401 -8.30 2.68 -42.37
CA VAL A 401 -9.30 3.01 -43.38
C VAL A 401 -9.81 4.43 -43.18
N LYS A 402 -9.88 5.21 -44.26
CA LYS A 402 -10.50 6.54 -44.25
C LYS A 402 -11.41 6.73 -45.45
N THR A 403 -12.45 7.57 -45.28
CA THR A 403 -13.40 7.90 -46.34
C THR A 403 -13.38 9.39 -46.64
N TYR A 404 -13.34 9.74 -47.93
CA TYR A 404 -13.31 11.10 -48.45
C TYR A 404 -14.47 11.32 -49.41
N ARG A 405 -14.98 12.55 -49.50
CA ARG A 405 -15.98 12.92 -50.50
C ARG A 405 -15.28 13.47 -51.74
N ILE A 406 -15.59 12.89 -52.90
CA ILE A 406 -15.10 13.35 -54.20
C ILE A 406 -16.27 13.80 -55.09
N VAL A 407 -16.01 14.72 -56.01
CA VAL A 407 -16.99 15.25 -56.96
C VAL A 407 -16.52 14.99 -58.39
N LYS A 408 -17.27 14.18 -59.14
CA LYS A 408 -17.06 13.90 -60.57
C LYS A 408 -17.80 14.93 -61.42
N GLN A 409 -17.12 15.51 -62.41
CA GLN A 409 -17.69 16.45 -63.40
C GLN A 409 -17.96 15.80 -64.75
#